data_AF-A0A3B8YSP1-F1
#
_entry.id   AF-A0A3B8YSP1-F1
#
_cell.length_a   1.000
_cell.length_b   1.000
_cell.length_c   1.000
_cell.angle_alpha   90.00
_cell.angle_beta   90.00
_cell.angle_gamma   90.00
#
_symmetry.space_group_name_H-M   'P 1'
#
loop_
_entity.id
_entity.type
_entity.pdbx_description
1 polymer ?
#
loop_
_entity_poly.entity_id
_entity_poly.type
_entity_poly.pdbx_seq_one_letter_code
_entity_poly.pdbx_strand_id
1 'polypeptide(L)'
;DLEKLEKVSRNQRAKENKSSNTRDLLHDRKLNFRQDIDVRGMRGDEALQAVVYFIDDAIQLSVSRVRILHGTGTGALRQIIRDYLRTVPGVAHFQDEHVQFGGAGITVIDLD
;
A
#
# COMPACT_ATOMS: atom_id res chain seq x y z
N ASP A 1 31.51 -9.53 36.57
CA ASP A 1 30.20 -10.11 36.15
C ASP A 1 30.26 -10.81 34.82
N LEU A 2 30.58 -12.11 34.84
CA LEU A 2 30.50 -13.00 33.68
C LEU A 2 29.05 -13.22 33.22
N GLU A 3 28.10 -13.20 34.16
CA GLU A 3 26.65 -13.29 33.87
C GLU A 3 26.13 -12.12 33.01
N LYS A 4 26.71 -10.91 33.15
CA LYS A 4 26.36 -9.75 32.32
C LYS A 4 26.77 -9.96 30.86
N LEU A 5 27.91 -10.59 30.61
CA LEU A 5 28.45 -10.78 29.26
C LEU A 5 27.63 -11.81 28.47
N GLU A 6 27.19 -12.91 29.10
CA GLU A 6 26.32 -13.89 28.43
C GLU A 6 24.92 -13.34 28.10
N LYS A 7 24.35 -12.52 29.00
CA LYS A 7 23.02 -11.94 28.81
C LYS A 7 23.00 -10.92 27.67
N VAL A 8 24.10 -10.17 27.49
CA VAL A 8 24.28 -9.24 26.37
C VAL A 8 24.40 -9.98 25.04
N SER A 9 25.18 -11.06 24.97
CA SER A 9 25.37 -11.88 23.76
C SER A 9 24.06 -12.54 23.28
N ARG A 10 23.26 -13.10 24.19
CA ARG A 10 21.95 -13.69 23.85
C ARG A 10 20.96 -12.65 23.32
N ASN A 11 20.96 -11.44 23.89
CA ASN A 11 20.09 -10.34 23.45
C ASN A 11 20.50 -9.76 22.09
N GLN A 12 21.80 -9.73 21.78
CA GLN A 12 22.30 -9.29 20.47
C GLN A 12 21.90 -10.28 19.36
N ARG A 13 22.11 -11.59 19.58
CA ARG A 13 21.70 -12.65 18.64
C ARG A 13 20.17 -12.69 18.43
N ALA A 14 19.38 -12.48 19.48
CA ALA A 14 17.93 -12.41 19.37
C ALA A 14 17.47 -11.17 18.56
N LYS A 15 18.14 -10.02 18.70
CA LYS A 15 17.86 -8.82 17.88
C LYS A 15 18.24 -9.02 16.41
N GLU A 16 19.40 -9.62 16.14
CA GLU A 16 19.87 -9.90 14.77
C GLU A 16 18.92 -10.86 14.04
N ASN A 17 18.56 -11.99 14.67
CA ASN A 17 17.62 -12.96 14.09
C ASN A 17 16.22 -12.35 13.84
N LYS A 18 15.74 -11.51 14.76
CA LYS A 18 14.45 -10.81 14.59
C LYS A 18 14.50 -9.77 13.46
N SER A 19 15.65 -9.11 13.29
CA SER A 19 15.87 -8.15 12.21
C SER A 19 16.01 -8.81 10.83
N SER A 20 16.59 -10.02 10.76
CA SER A 20 16.64 -10.85 9.55
C SER A 20 15.23 -11.23 9.12
N ASN A 21 14.45 -11.86 10.02
CA ASN A 21 13.08 -12.24 9.73
C ASN A 21 12.21 -11.06 9.28
N THR A 22 12.40 -9.88 9.84
CA THR A 22 11.62 -8.69 9.44
C THR A 22 11.97 -8.24 8.01
N ARG A 23 13.26 -8.31 7.62
CA ARG A 23 13.70 -7.99 6.26
C ARG A 23 13.17 -9.00 5.25
N ASP A 24 13.22 -10.28 5.59
CA ASP A 24 12.74 -11.36 4.73
C ASP A 24 11.22 -11.22 4.50
N LEU A 25 10.44 -10.96 5.57
CA LEU A 25 9.00 -10.70 5.47
C LEU A 25 8.66 -9.46 4.63
N LEU A 26 9.43 -8.38 4.74
CA LEU A 26 9.24 -7.18 3.93
C LEU A 26 9.59 -7.44 2.46
N HIS A 27 10.64 -8.21 2.20
CA HIS A 27 11.05 -8.60 0.85
C HIS A 27 9.96 -9.46 0.20
N ASP A 28 9.44 -10.46 0.90
CA ASP A 28 8.35 -11.31 0.41
C ASP A 28 7.07 -10.51 0.15
N ARG A 29 6.70 -9.59 1.04
CA ARG A 29 5.55 -8.70 0.80
C ARG A 29 5.77 -7.84 -0.44
N LYS A 30 6.97 -7.30 -0.64
CA LYS A 30 7.30 -6.49 -1.82
C LYS A 30 7.21 -7.31 -3.12
N LEU A 31 7.66 -8.56 -3.11
CA LEU A 31 7.59 -9.45 -4.27
C LEU A 31 6.16 -9.84 -4.64
N ASN A 32 5.28 -9.96 -3.64
CA ASN A 32 3.89 -10.40 -3.83
C ASN A 32 2.89 -9.25 -3.94
N PHE A 33 3.32 -8.00 -3.73
CA PHE A 33 2.43 -6.85 -3.80
C PHE A 33 2.01 -6.59 -5.24
N ARG A 34 0.70 -6.56 -5.46
CA ARG A 34 0.11 -6.17 -6.74
C ARG A 34 -0.08 -4.67 -6.76
N GLN A 35 0.33 -4.02 -7.85
CA GLN A 35 0.18 -2.57 -8.02
C GLN A 35 -1.24 -2.16 -8.44
N ASP A 36 -2.19 -3.10 -8.43
CA ASP A 36 -3.59 -2.89 -8.80
C ASP A 36 -4.53 -3.47 -7.74
N ILE A 37 -5.62 -2.75 -7.48
CA ILE A 37 -6.77 -3.24 -6.70
C ILE A 37 -8.07 -3.00 -7.47
N ASP A 38 -8.96 -3.98 -7.49
CA ASP A 38 -10.31 -3.88 -8.06
C ASP A 38 -11.34 -3.77 -6.93
N VAL A 39 -12.07 -2.65 -6.93
CA VAL A 39 -13.11 -2.34 -5.94
C VAL A 39 -14.50 -2.18 -6.58
N ARG A 40 -14.67 -2.64 -7.83
CA ARG A 40 -15.96 -2.59 -8.49
C ARG A 40 -17.00 -3.44 -7.77
N GLY A 41 -18.21 -2.91 -7.66
CA GLY A 41 -19.34 -3.59 -7.01
C GLY A 41 -19.30 -3.56 -5.48
N MET A 42 -18.22 -3.07 -4.87
CA MET A 42 -18.16 -2.83 -3.43
C MET A 42 -19.04 -1.63 -3.04
N ARG A 43 -19.55 -1.62 -1.81
CA ARG A 43 -20.17 -0.42 -1.24
C ARG A 43 -19.09 0.64 -0.96
N GLY A 44 -19.49 1.91 -0.88
CA GLY A 44 -18.54 3.02 -0.78
C GLY A 44 -17.62 2.96 0.44
N ASP A 45 -18.15 2.52 1.58
CA ASP A 45 -17.42 2.28 2.82
C ASP A 45 -16.43 1.11 2.70
N GLU A 46 -16.86 -0.02 2.14
CA GLU A 46 -16.02 -1.20 1.91
C GLU A 46 -14.86 -0.88 0.95
N ALA A 47 -15.17 -0.21 -0.17
CA ALA A 47 -14.20 0.19 -1.17
C ALA A 47 -13.16 1.17 -0.58
N LEU A 48 -13.62 2.16 0.19
CA LEU A 48 -12.73 3.12 0.83
C LEU A 48 -11.79 2.41 1.81
N GLN A 49 -12.30 1.52 2.65
CA GLN A 49 -11.47 0.77 3.58
C GLN A 49 -10.42 -0.10 2.87
N ALA A 50 -10.80 -0.79 1.78
CA ALA A 50 -9.86 -1.57 0.98
C ALA A 50 -8.76 -0.69 0.36
N VAL A 51 -9.13 0.49 -0.15
CA VAL A 51 -8.19 1.47 -0.73
C VAL A 51 -7.25 2.03 0.33
N VAL A 52 -7.71 2.29 1.55
CA VAL A 52 -6.86 2.75 2.66
C VAL A 52 -5.72 1.77 2.90
N TYR A 53 -6.04 0.50 3.13
CA TYR A 53 -5.02 -0.54 3.36
C TYR A 53 -4.08 -0.70 2.16
N PHE A 54 -4.62 -0.65 0.95
CA PHE A 54 -3.84 -0.79 -0.27
C PHE A 54 -2.80 0.32 -0.44
N ILE A 55 -3.19 1.58 -0.18
CA ILE A 55 -2.28 2.73 -0.29
C ILE A 55 -1.23 2.70 0.83
N ASP A 56 -1.62 2.34 2.05
CA ASP A 56 -0.69 2.20 3.17
C ASP A 56 0.39 1.14 2.88
N ASP A 57 -0.01 -0.02 2.35
CA ASP A 57 0.92 -1.08 1.93
C ASP A 57 1.85 -0.60 0.81
N ALA A 58 1.31 0.11 -0.20
CA ALA A 58 2.11 0.66 -1.30
C ALA A 58 3.20 1.62 -0.81
N ILE A 59 2.85 2.52 0.13
CA ILE A 59 3.78 3.46 0.76
C ILE A 59 4.81 2.71 1.60
N GLN A 60 4.37 1.74 2.43
CA GLN A 60 5.28 0.94 3.27
C GLN A 60 6.32 0.17 2.44
N LEU A 61 5.96 -0.25 1.23
CA LEU A 61 6.82 -1.00 0.31
C LEU A 61 7.63 -0.11 -0.64
N SER A 62 7.45 1.22 -0.55
CA SER A 62 8.06 2.23 -1.43
C SER A 62 7.78 1.92 -2.90
N VAL A 63 6.52 1.62 -3.21
CA VAL A 63 6.03 1.46 -4.58
C VAL A 63 5.80 2.84 -5.17
N SER A 64 6.35 3.10 -6.36
CA SER A 64 6.26 4.43 -6.99
C SER A 64 4.89 4.73 -7.62
N ARG A 65 4.17 3.71 -8.06
CA ARG A 65 2.90 3.87 -8.78
C ARG A 65 1.96 2.70 -8.55
N VAL A 66 0.68 3.01 -8.34
CA VAL A 66 -0.41 2.04 -8.19
C VAL A 66 -1.67 2.45 -8.96
N ARG A 67 -2.63 1.52 -9.07
CA ARG A 67 -3.86 1.66 -9.85
C ARG A 67 -5.06 1.18 -9.02
N ILE A 68 -6.15 1.92 -9.07
CA ILE A 68 -7.42 1.53 -8.44
C ILE A 68 -8.50 1.44 -9.52
N LEU A 69 -8.98 0.22 -9.78
CA LEU A 69 -10.11 -0.03 -10.66
C LEU A 69 -11.41 0.08 -9.85
N HIS A 70 -12.08 1.23 -9.99
CA HIS A 70 -13.36 1.51 -9.32
C HIS A 70 -14.56 1.52 -10.29
N GLY A 71 -14.31 1.43 -11.60
CA GLY A 71 -15.32 1.50 -12.64
C GLY A 71 -15.83 2.92 -12.89
N THR A 72 -16.63 3.09 -13.94
CA THR A 72 -17.18 4.40 -14.35
C THR A 72 -18.49 4.70 -13.63
N GLY A 73 -19.46 3.78 -13.70
CA GLY A 73 -20.73 3.83 -12.95
C GLY A 73 -21.36 5.22 -12.87
N THR A 74 -21.82 5.59 -11.68
CA THR A 74 -22.26 6.96 -11.35
C THR A 74 -21.10 7.89 -10.97
N GLY A 75 -19.86 7.39 -10.92
CA GLY A 75 -18.70 8.11 -10.40
C GLY A 75 -18.58 8.16 -8.88
N ALA A 76 -19.50 7.53 -8.11
CA ALA A 76 -19.49 7.59 -6.65
C ALA A 76 -18.19 7.06 -6.02
N LEU A 77 -17.72 5.87 -6.43
CA LEU A 77 -16.47 5.30 -5.92
C LEU A 77 -15.27 6.17 -6.31
N ARG A 78 -15.21 6.62 -7.56
CA ARG A 78 -14.16 7.55 -8.03
C ARG A 78 -14.08 8.79 -7.14
N GLN A 79 -15.22 9.39 -6.81
CA GLN A 79 -15.26 10.60 -6.00
C GLN A 79 -14.75 10.35 -4.58
N ILE A 80 -15.30 9.36 -3.87
CA ILE A 80 -14.90 9.04 -2.49
C ILE A 80 -13.42 8.67 -2.41
N ILE A 81 -12.92 7.87 -3.36
CA ILE A 81 -11.51 7.47 -3.41
C ILE A 81 -10.61 8.69 -3.63
N ARG A 82 -10.94 9.56 -4.58
CA ARG A 82 -10.15 10.77 -4.84
C ARG A 82 -10.22 11.78 -3.69
N ASP A 83 -11.34 11.85 -2.98
CA ASP A 83 -11.49 12.66 -1.76
C ASP A 83 -10.55 12.16 -0.66
N TYR A 84 -10.49 10.84 -0.45
CA TYR A 84 -9.51 10.22 0.44
C TYR A 84 -8.06 10.50 0.01
N LEU A 85 -7.71 10.26 -1.24
CA LEU A 85 -6.32 10.41 -1.74
C LEU A 85 -5.75 11.82 -1.52
N ARG A 86 -6.58 12.87 -1.55
CA ARG A 86 -6.13 14.25 -1.24
C ARG A 86 -5.66 14.44 0.20
N THR A 87 -6.05 13.54 1.09
CA THR A 87 -5.73 13.61 2.53
C THR A 87 -4.51 12.78 2.92
N VAL A 88 -3.99 11.94 2.02
CA VAL A 88 -2.94 10.97 2.32
C VAL A 88 -1.55 11.60 2.09
N PRO A 89 -0.72 11.75 3.14
CA PRO A 89 0.69 12.09 2.97
C PRO A 89 1.43 10.97 2.21
N GLY A 90 2.23 11.32 1.21
CA GLY A 90 2.93 10.36 0.35
C GLY A 90 2.23 10.08 -0.98
N VAL A 91 1.04 10.65 -1.21
CA VAL A 91 0.44 10.72 -2.55
C VAL A 91 0.95 11.99 -3.25
N ALA A 92 1.82 11.80 -4.26
CA ALA A 92 2.40 12.89 -5.04
C ALA A 92 1.40 13.44 -6.07
N HIS A 93 0.73 12.54 -6.79
CA HIS A 93 -0.21 12.88 -7.84
C HIS A 93 -1.22 11.75 -8.08
N PHE A 94 -2.41 12.10 -8.55
CA PHE A 94 -3.36 11.11 -9.06
C PHE A 94 -4.22 11.68 -10.19
N GLN A 95 -4.56 10.82 -11.13
CA GLN A 95 -5.36 11.18 -12.30
C GLN A 95 -6.18 9.98 -12.79
N ASP A 96 -7.10 10.28 -13.70
CA ASP A 96 -7.77 9.22 -14.45
C ASP A 96 -6.75 8.56 -15.38
N GLU A 97 -6.89 7.27 -15.62
CA GLU A 97 -6.05 6.57 -16.57
C GLU A 97 -6.29 7.06 -18.02
N HIS A 98 -5.29 6.87 -18.88
CA HIS A 98 -5.42 6.95 -20.32
C HIS A 98 -6.61 6.13 -20.85
N VAL A 99 -7.31 6.69 -21.84
CA VAL A 99 -8.53 6.10 -22.40
C VAL A 99 -8.36 4.68 -22.94
N GLN A 100 -7.16 4.35 -23.46
CA GLN A 100 -6.85 3.01 -23.97
C GLN A 100 -6.68 1.95 -22.87
N PHE A 101 -6.42 2.37 -21.62
CA PHE A 101 -6.18 1.46 -20.50
C PHE A 101 -7.31 1.48 -19.45
N GLY A 102 -8.47 2.08 -19.78
CA GLY A 102 -9.66 2.08 -18.92
C GLY A 102 -10.20 3.45 -18.56
N GLY A 103 -9.49 4.53 -18.90
CA GLY A 103 -10.01 5.89 -18.76
C GLY A 103 -10.40 6.27 -17.33
N ALA A 104 -11.51 7.00 -17.23
CA ALA A 104 -12.10 7.44 -15.96
C ALA A 104 -12.61 6.29 -15.05
N GLY A 105 -12.51 5.02 -15.47
CA GLY A 105 -12.81 3.87 -14.62
C GLY A 105 -11.66 3.45 -13.71
N ILE A 106 -10.48 4.02 -13.91
CA ILE A 106 -9.27 3.71 -13.16
C ILE A 106 -8.63 5.02 -12.69
N THR A 107 -8.28 5.08 -11.41
CA THR A 107 -7.40 6.13 -10.88
C THR A 107 -5.97 5.59 -10.81
N VAL A 108 -5.04 6.30 -11.44
CA VAL A 108 -3.59 6.04 -11.32
C VAL A 108 -3.03 6.99 -10.28
N ILE A 109 -2.22 6.45 -9.37
CA ILE A 109 -1.63 7.21 -8.26
C ILE A 109 -0.10 7.08 -8.33
N ASP A 110 0.58 8.23 -8.31
CA ASP A 110 2.01 8.36 -8.11
C ASP A 110 2.28 8.64 -6.62
N LEU A 111 3.19 7.88 -6.04
CA LEU A 111 3.59 7.95 -4.63
C LEU A 111 5.03 8.48 -4.50
N ASP A 112 5.32 9.12 -3.36
CA ASP A 112 6.65 9.67 -3.01
C ASP A 112 7.65 8.59 -2.55
#